data_AF-A0AAV4S2J0-F1
#
_entry.id   AF-A0AAV4S2J0-F1
#
_cell.length_a   1.000
_cell.length_b   1.000
_cell.length_c   1.000
_cell.angle_alpha   90.00
_cell.angle_beta   90.00
_cell.angle_gamma   90.00
#
_symmetry.space_group_name_H-M   'P 1'
#
loop_
_entity.id
_entity.type
_entity.pdbx_description
1 polymer ?
#
loop_
_entity_poly.entity_id
_entity_poly.type
_entity_poly.pdbx_seq_one_letter_code
_entity_poly.pdbx_strand_id
1 'polypeptide(L)'
;MEIESFIARQDYQRILEIYRDMNETMIMMDNFLSLPIFISVVNILATLFWFGYSFAFPPNVNNPTSIFVSVGFVEFFVLLLITLIPAAAANQAALKAREIFCLCQVGFQCGTAS
;
A
#
# COMPACT_ATOMS: atom_id res chain seq x y z
N MET A 1 -9.39 37.52 -22.16
CA MET A 1 -9.69 36.08 -22.28
C MET A 1 -8.43 35.23 -22.54
N GLU A 2 -7.41 35.72 -23.25
CA GLU A 2 -6.15 34.97 -23.48
C GLU A 2 -5.18 34.91 -22.28
N ILE A 3 -5.26 35.88 -21.36
CA ILE A 3 -4.37 35.91 -20.18
C ILE A 3 -4.78 34.83 -19.16
N GLU A 4 -6.08 34.59 -18.97
CA GLU A 4 -6.57 33.56 -18.05
C GLU A 4 -6.26 32.15 -18.53
N SER A 5 -6.32 31.89 -19.85
CA SER A 5 -5.97 30.58 -20.41
C SER A 5 -4.47 30.29 -20.34
N PHE A 6 -3.62 31.34 -20.43
CA PHE A 6 -2.18 31.21 -20.26
C PHE A 6 -1.79 30.93 -18.80
N ILE A 7 -2.38 31.65 -17.84
CA ILE A 7 -2.17 31.42 -16.40
C ILE A 7 -2.63 30.01 -16.01
N ALA A 8 -3.84 29.61 -16.43
CA ALA A 8 -4.37 28.28 -16.15
C ALA A 8 -3.48 27.15 -16.73
N ARG A 9 -2.89 27.36 -17.91
CA ARG A 9 -1.98 26.39 -18.53
C ARG A 9 -0.65 26.30 -17.78
N GLN A 10 -0.10 27.42 -17.33
CA GLN A 10 1.14 27.47 -16.56
C GLN A 10 0.97 26.81 -15.18
N ASP A 11 -0.14 27.06 -14.50
CA ASP A 11 -0.47 26.41 -13.23
C ASP A 11 -0.68 24.90 -13.40
N TYR A 12 -1.34 24.48 -14.49
CA TYR A 12 -1.52 23.06 -14.80
C TYR A 12 -0.18 22.34 -15.07
N GLN A 13 0.73 22.99 -15.81
CA GLN A 13 2.08 22.45 -16.04
C GLN A 13 2.87 22.32 -14.74
N ARG A 14 2.77 23.32 -13.85
CA ARG A 14 3.41 23.27 -12.53
C ARG A 14 2.87 22.14 -11.66
N ILE A 15 1.56 21.92 -11.69
CA ILE A 15 0.92 20.80 -10.97
C ILE A 15 1.46 19.47 -11.51
N LEU A 16 1.50 19.29 -12.84
CA LEU A 16 2.03 18.07 -13.45
C LEU A 16 3.49 17.81 -13.10
N GLU A 17 4.31 18.85 -13.04
CA GLU A 17 5.71 18.75 -12.65
C GLU A 17 5.86 18.28 -11.19
N ILE A 18 5.06 18.84 -10.28
CA ILE A 18 5.01 18.38 -8.88
C ILE A 18 4.57 16.92 -8.79
N TYR A 19 3.55 16.52 -9.55
CA TYR A 19 3.10 15.12 -9.58
C TYR A 19 4.17 14.18 -10.11
N ARG A 20 4.93 14.61 -11.12
CA ARG A 20 6.04 13.83 -11.67
C ARG A 20 7.15 13.66 -10.64
N ASP A 21 7.57 14.74 -9.98
CA ASP A 21 8.61 14.68 -8.94
C ASP A 21 8.17 13.81 -7.75
N MET A 22 6.91 13.94 -7.32
CA MET A 22 6.31 13.07 -6.30
C MET A 22 6.31 11.61 -6.73
N ASN A 23 6.02 11.32 -7.99
CA ASN A 23 6.01 9.96 -8.50
C ASN A 23 7.43 9.37 -8.57
N GLU A 24 8.42 10.14 -9.03
CA GLU A 24 9.83 9.70 -9.05
C GLU A 24 10.34 9.40 -7.64
N THR A 25 10.05 10.27 -6.68
CA THR A 25 10.41 10.07 -5.26
C THR A 25 9.68 8.88 -4.63
N MET A 26 8.39 8.71 -4.93
CA MET A 26 7.59 7.57 -4.46
C MET A 26 8.14 6.24 -4.98
N ILE A 27 8.52 6.16 -6.26
CA ILE A 27 9.14 4.96 -6.85
C ILE A 27 10.47 4.63 -6.16
N MET A 28 11.29 5.65 -5.88
CA MET A 28 12.54 5.44 -5.15
C MET A 28 12.30 4.93 -3.73
N MET A 29 11.34 5.53 -3.01
CA MET A 29 10.96 5.09 -1.67
C MET A 29 10.39 3.67 -1.67
N ASP A 30 9.53 3.33 -2.63
CA ASP A 30 8.95 1.99 -2.76
C ASP A 30 10.04 0.93 -2.96
N ASN A 31 11.00 1.18 -3.87
CA ASN A 31 12.13 0.28 -4.08
C ASN A 31 12.98 0.12 -2.80
N PHE A 32 13.25 1.20 -2.07
CA PHE A 32 14.05 1.15 -0.85
C PHE A 32 13.31 0.50 0.33
N LEU A 33 12.01 0.76 0.47
CA LEU A 33 11.20 0.33 1.60
C LEU A 33 10.53 -1.04 1.39
N SER A 34 10.45 -1.54 0.16
CA SER A 34 9.81 -2.82 -0.17
C SER A 34 10.34 -3.99 0.68
N LEU A 35 11.67 -4.15 0.74
CA LEU A 35 12.32 -5.21 1.51
C LEU A 35 12.14 -5.06 3.03
N PRO A 36 12.41 -3.91 3.66
CA PRO A 36 12.21 -3.77 5.10
C PRO A 36 10.73 -3.87 5.49
N ILE A 37 9.78 -3.39 4.66
CA ILE A 37 8.35 -3.58 4.90
C ILE A 37 7.98 -5.05 4.83
N PHE A 38 8.49 -5.80 3.84
CA PHE A 38 8.24 -7.23 3.73
C PHE A 38 8.74 -8.01 4.96
N ILE A 39 9.99 -7.74 5.39
CA ILE A 39 10.56 -8.35 6.61
C ILE A 39 9.71 -7.99 7.83
N SER A 40 9.27 -6.73 7.94
CA SER A 40 8.42 -6.27 9.04
C SER A 40 7.09 -7.04 9.08
N VAL A 41 6.41 -7.19 7.95
CA VAL A 41 5.15 -7.95 7.84
C VAL A 41 5.36 -9.41 8.26
N VAL A 42 6.42 -10.07 7.78
CA VAL A 42 6.73 -11.46 8.16
C VAL A 42 6.96 -11.58 9.68
N ASN A 43 7.71 -10.64 10.27
CA ASN A 43 7.95 -10.63 11.71
C ASN A 43 6.66 -10.41 12.52
N ILE A 44 5.79 -9.52 12.07
CA ILE A 44 4.47 -9.27 12.69
C ILE A 44 3.61 -10.54 12.63
N LEU A 45 3.56 -11.23 11.49
CA LEU A 45 2.83 -12.48 11.33
C LEU A 45 3.36 -13.58 12.25
N ALA A 46 4.68 -13.74 12.36
CA ALA A 46 5.30 -14.70 13.26
C ALA A 46 4.97 -14.39 14.74
N THR A 47 4.98 -13.11 15.10
CA THR A 47 4.66 -12.65 16.46
C THR A 47 3.18 -12.88 16.80
N LEU A 48 2.27 -12.57 15.88
CA LEU A 48 0.83 -12.84 16.04
C LEU A 48 0.56 -14.34 16.16
N PHE A 49 1.26 -15.16 15.40
CA PHE A 49 1.19 -16.62 15.52
C PHE A 49 1.63 -17.08 16.92
N TRP A 50 2.75 -16.55 17.43
CA TRP A 50 3.24 -16.85 18.76
C TRP A 50 2.25 -16.44 19.88
N PHE A 51 1.63 -15.27 19.76
CA PHE A 51 0.59 -14.85 20.71
C PHE A 51 -0.65 -15.73 20.62
N GLY A 52 -1.11 -16.07 19.40
CA GLY A 52 -2.23 -16.99 19.21
C GLY A 52 -1.96 -18.38 19.80
N TYR A 53 -0.73 -18.90 19.62
CA TYR A 53 -0.30 -20.13 20.25
C TYR A 53 -0.33 -20.03 21.79
N SER A 54 0.15 -18.92 22.35
CA SER A 54 0.13 -18.67 23.79
C SER A 54 -1.29 -18.56 24.37
N PHE A 55 -2.27 -18.12 23.57
CA PHE A 55 -3.69 -18.14 23.95
C PHE A 55 -4.28 -19.55 23.90
N ALA A 56 -3.95 -20.34 22.88
CA ALA A 56 -4.48 -21.69 22.70
C ALA A 56 -3.88 -22.68 23.71
N PHE A 57 -2.62 -22.48 24.08
CA PHE A 57 -1.88 -23.30 25.04
C PHE A 57 -1.34 -22.40 26.15
N PRO A 58 -2.23 -21.86 27.01
CA PRO A 58 -1.81 -20.95 28.06
C PRO A 58 -0.84 -21.69 28.98
N PRO A 59 0.42 -21.22 29.10
CA PRO A 59 1.28 -21.75 30.14
C PRO A 59 0.67 -21.38 31.49
N ASN A 60 1.14 -21.99 32.58
CA ASN A 60 0.68 -21.65 33.93
C ASN A 60 1.22 -20.24 34.30
N VAL A 61 0.63 -19.20 33.69
CA VAL A 61 1.15 -17.84 33.67
C VAL A 61 0.36 -16.91 34.58
N ASN A 62 1.09 -16.02 35.22
CA ASN A 62 0.54 -15.01 36.11
C ASN A 62 -0.28 -13.98 35.29
N ASN A 63 -1.28 -13.34 35.92
CA ASN A 63 -2.07 -12.24 35.33
C ASN A 63 -1.29 -11.21 34.48
N PRO A 64 -0.11 -10.70 34.87
CA PRO A 64 0.63 -9.74 34.04
C PRO A 64 1.04 -10.29 32.68
N THR A 65 1.40 -11.57 32.59
CA THR A 65 1.77 -12.20 31.31
C THR A 65 0.58 -12.33 30.38
N SER A 66 -0.61 -12.65 30.92
CA SER A 66 -1.85 -12.71 30.15
C SER A 66 -2.24 -11.34 29.58
N ILE A 67 -2.09 -10.28 30.38
CA ILE A 67 -2.33 -8.90 29.93
C ILE A 67 -1.34 -8.52 28.84
N PHE A 68 -0.04 -8.81 29.03
CA PHE A 68 0.99 -8.53 28.04
C PHE A 68 0.71 -9.20 26.69
N VAL A 69 0.37 -10.50 26.71
CA VAL A 69 0.02 -11.25 25.49
C VAL A 69 -1.22 -10.66 24.80
N SER A 70 -2.23 -10.25 25.57
CA SER A 70 -3.46 -9.67 25.02
C SER A 70 -3.23 -8.30 24.38
N VAL A 71 -2.50 -7.41 25.07
CA VAL A 71 -2.16 -6.08 24.55
C VAL A 71 -1.25 -6.21 23.34
N GLY A 72 -0.23 -7.06 23.41
CA GLY A 72 0.67 -7.34 22.30
C GLY A 72 -0.07 -7.87 21.07
N PHE A 73 -1.01 -8.80 21.25
CA PHE A 73 -1.81 -9.29 20.13
C PHE A 73 -2.56 -8.16 19.41
N VAL A 74 -3.23 -7.28 20.16
CA VAL A 74 -3.96 -6.14 19.59
C VAL A 74 -3.02 -5.16 18.89
N GLU A 75 -1.89 -4.83 19.51
CA GLU A 75 -0.90 -3.90 18.95
C GLU A 75 -0.34 -4.40 17.62
N PHE A 76 0.17 -5.64 17.58
CA PHE A 76 0.74 -6.22 16.37
C PHE A 76 -0.32 -6.42 15.27
N PHE A 77 -1.57 -6.68 15.65
CA PHE A 77 -2.67 -6.78 14.69
C PHE A 77 -2.98 -5.41 14.06
N VAL A 78 -3.00 -4.33 14.85
CA VAL A 78 -3.17 -2.97 14.32
C VAL A 78 -2.02 -2.57 13.40
N LEU A 79 -0.78 -2.87 13.76
CA LEU A 79 0.39 -2.61 12.91
C LEU A 79 0.29 -3.36 11.57
N LEU A 80 -0.18 -4.61 11.60
CA LEU A 80 -0.42 -5.38 10.37
C LEU A 80 -1.50 -4.71 9.49
N LEU A 81 -2.59 -4.22 10.08
CA LEU A 81 -3.66 -3.55 9.32
C LEU A 81 -3.18 -2.25 8.67
N ILE A 82 -2.38 -1.44 9.37
CA ILE A 82 -1.85 -0.17 8.85
C ILE A 82 -0.98 -0.41 7.60
N THR A 83 -0.30 -1.56 7.52
CA THR A 83 0.55 -1.92 6.37
C THR A 83 -0.25 -2.59 5.26
N LEU A 84 -1.16 -3.50 5.58
CA LEU A 84 -1.93 -4.26 4.59
C LEU A 84 -3.04 -3.45 3.90
N ILE A 85 -3.69 -2.51 4.60
CA ILE A 85 -4.80 -1.74 4.01
C ILE A 85 -4.34 -0.89 2.81
N PRO A 86 -3.27 -0.07 2.92
CA PRO A 86 -2.74 0.68 1.79
C PRO A 86 -2.22 -0.23 0.67
N ALA A 87 -1.55 -1.33 1.03
CA ALA A 87 -1.05 -2.30 0.05
C ALA A 87 -2.20 -2.96 -0.74
N ALA A 88 -3.30 -3.31 -0.08
CA ALA A 88 -4.49 -3.85 -0.74
C ALA A 88 -5.14 -2.82 -1.68
N ALA A 89 -5.23 -1.56 -1.27
CA ALA A 89 -5.74 -0.47 -2.11
C ALA A 89 -4.86 -0.25 -3.35
N ALA A 90 -3.53 -0.22 -3.17
CA ALA A 90 -2.57 -0.11 -4.27
C ALA A 90 -2.68 -1.29 -5.24
N ASN A 91 -2.80 -2.52 -4.72
CA ASN A 91 -3.01 -3.72 -5.53
C ASN A 91 -4.32 -3.65 -6.33
N GLN A 92 -5.42 -3.18 -5.73
CA GLN A 92 -6.68 -3.01 -6.43
C GLN A 92 -6.60 -1.92 -7.51
N ALA A 93 -5.91 -0.82 -7.25
CA ALA A 93 -5.68 0.23 -8.23
C ALA A 93 -4.84 -0.29 -9.41
N ALA A 94 -3.79 -1.08 -9.14
CA ALA A 94 -2.95 -1.70 -10.16
C ALA A 94 -3.74 -2.67 -11.05
N LEU A 95 -4.64 -3.47 -10.47
CA LEU A 95 -5.52 -4.37 -11.22
C LEU A 95 -6.44 -3.58 -12.17
N LYS A 96 -7.09 -2.51 -11.68
CA LYS A 96 -7.94 -1.65 -12.51
C LYS A 96 -7.16 -0.96 -13.63
N ALA A 97 -5.95 -0.47 -13.34
CA ALA A 97 -5.09 0.14 -14.35
C ALA A 97 -4.73 -0.87 -15.47
N ARG A 98 -4.44 -2.12 -15.09
CA ARG A 98 -4.14 -3.20 -16.04
C ARG A 98 -5.36 -3.55 -16.92
N GLU A 99 -6.55 -3.62 -16.35
CA GLU A 99 -7.80 -3.85 -17.11
C GLU A 99 -8.03 -2.76 -18.16
N ILE A 100 -7.87 -1.49 -17.77
CA ILE A 100 -8.02 -0.35 -18.69
C ILE A 100 -6.97 -0.43 -19.81
N PHE A 101 -5.71 -0.72 -19.47
CA PHE A 101 -4.64 -0.84 -20.46
C PHE A 101 -4.92 -1.97 -21.47
N CYS A 102 -5.34 -3.15 -20.99
CA CYS A 102 -5.72 -4.25 -21.86
C CYS A 102 -6.93 -3.92 -22.74
N LEU A 103 -7.94 -3.24 -22.22
CA LEU A 103 -9.11 -2.78 -23.00
C LEU A 103 -8.72 -1.74 -24.06
N CYS A 104 -7.85 -0.79 -23.73
CA CYS A 104 -7.31 0.15 -24.71
C CYS A 104 -6.49 -0.55 -25.79
N GLN A 105 -5.70 -1.56 -25.43
CA GLN A 105 -4.87 -2.31 -26.38
C GLN A 105 -5.71 -3.18 -27.33
N VAL A 106 -6.80 -3.80 -26.84
CA VAL A 106 -7.78 -4.52 -27.67
C VAL A 106 -8.60 -3.56 -28.54
N GLY A 107 -8.99 -2.40 -28.00
CA GLY A 107 -9.66 -1.34 -28.76
C GLY A 107 -8.81 -0.74 -29.88
N PHE A 108 -7.50 -0.56 -29.66
CA PHE A 108 -6.57 -0.08 -30.68
C PHE A 108 -6.35 -1.11 -31.80
N GLN A 109 -6.34 -2.41 -31.50
CA GLN A 109 -6.29 -3.45 -32.54
C GLN A 109 -7.60 -3.55 -33.35
N CYS A 110 -8.74 -3.16 -32.76
CA CYS A 110 -10.02 -3.14 -33.48
C CYS A 110 -10.23 -1.87 -34.31
N GLY A 111 -9.45 -0.80 -34.10
CA GLY A 111 -9.56 0.49 -34.78
C GLY A 111 -8.67 0.69 -36.01
N THR A 112 -7.83 -0.28 -36.37
CA THR A 112 -6.98 -0.24 -37.59
C THR A 112 -7.40 -1.22 -38.68
N ALA A 113 -8.57 -1.85 -38.52
CA ALA A 113 -9.16 -2.75 -39.51
C ALA A 113 -10.53 -2.20 -39.97
N SER A 114 -10.51 -1.04 -40.62
CA SER A 114 -11.64 -0.51 -41.40
C SER A 114 -11.13 0.32 -42.56
#